data_AF-G2XAK5-F1
#
_entry.id   AF-G2XAK5-F1
#
_cell.length_a   1.000
_cell.length_b   1.000
_cell.length_c   1.000
_cell.angle_alpha   90.00
_cell.angle_beta   90.00
_cell.angle_gamma   90.00
#
_symmetry.space_group_name_H-M   'P 1'
#
loop_
_entity.id
_entity.type
_entity.pdbx_description
1 polymer ?
#
loop_
_entity_poly.entity_id
_entity_poly.type
_entity_poly.pdbx_seq_one_letter_code
_entity_poly.pdbx_strand_id
1 'polypeptide(L)'
;MRSSLLALALALAGQQVAAQVPAGFATTKGNKFQVDGKDFIFAGSNAYYWPFNVFYRLPAIKTAFKNYVSTVVSRYKNSPAIFAWEVANEARCGADGTRNLPRGPACTTDLIIDWLDEMSTYIKSIDANHLVTTGTEGHFNRASSDWAYNGSDGNDFDAELELPNVDFGTFHSYPDWWSKTPAWTDTWIVDHAVAARAAGKPVIHEEYGWLTASKRQEYLGQTSPFGRVEVLSRWQDISLREEMPDLYWQFGFGGYSYGKNHDDGFTIYLEDAEAQPLVFQHAARVNALYGSPQPTTTVAPPAPTTTSRPATTTTSRPATTSTSRPATTTSTVAPPTTTTAPAGPTQVRWGQCGGQGWTGPKVCAAPYTCQVQNAWYSQCL
;
A
#
# COMPACT_ATOMS: atom_id res chain seq x y z
N MET A 1 21.00 -68.79 -23.01
CA MET A 1 20.71 -68.48 -21.60
C MET A 1 21.56 -67.26 -21.25
N ARG A 2 20.96 -66.05 -21.23
CA ARG A 2 20.69 -65.21 -20.02
C ARG A 2 21.97 -65.08 -19.16
N SER A 3 22.57 -63.92 -18.91
CA SER A 3 21.93 -62.71 -18.37
C SER A 3 22.84 -61.48 -18.52
N SER A 4 22.31 -60.37 -19.03
CA SER A 4 22.82 -59.03 -18.77
C SER A 4 21.73 -58.27 -18.01
N LEU A 5 21.99 -58.04 -16.72
CA LEU A 5 21.15 -57.22 -15.84
C LEU A 5 21.35 -55.76 -16.22
N LEU A 6 20.44 -55.23 -17.04
CA LEU A 6 20.30 -53.80 -17.26
C LEU A 6 19.51 -53.24 -16.07
N ALA A 7 20.18 -52.46 -15.23
CA ALA A 7 19.55 -51.72 -14.15
C ALA A 7 18.69 -50.59 -14.75
N LEU A 8 17.37 -50.78 -14.73
CA LEU A 8 16.40 -49.74 -15.08
C LEU A 8 16.19 -48.86 -13.83
N ALA A 9 17.01 -47.83 -13.67
CA ALA A 9 16.73 -46.77 -12.70
C ALA A 9 15.60 -45.91 -13.26
N LEU A 10 14.37 -46.13 -12.80
CA LEU A 10 13.26 -45.20 -13.02
C LEU A 10 13.60 -43.90 -12.29
N ALA A 11 13.87 -42.85 -13.06
CA ALA A 11 13.77 -41.49 -12.59
C ALA A 11 12.29 -41.19 -12.29
N LEU A 12 11.90 -41.34 -11.02
CA LEU A 12 10.70 -40.69 -10.49
C LEU A 12 11.00 -39.19 -10.44
N ALA A 13 10.83 -38.51 -11.56
CA ALA A 13 10.63 -37.07 -11.56
C ALA A 13 9.34 -36.83 -10.77
N GLY A 14 9.48 -36.46 -9.50
CA GLY A 14 8.36 -35.94 -8.73
C GLY A 14 7.83 -34.73 -9.46
N GLN A 15 6.66 -34.85 -10.07
CA GLN A 15 5.84 -33.68 -10.36
C GLN A 15 5.57 -33.04 -9.00
N GLN A 16 6.30 -31.96 -8.70
CA GLN A 16 5.83 -30.99 -7.72
C GLN A 16 4.50 -30.50 -8.28
N VAL A 17 3.41 -31.09 -7.78
CA VAL A 17 2.10 -30.49 -7.92
C VAL A 17 2.23 -29.17 -7.18
N ALA A 18 2.38 -28.08 -7.93
CA ALA A 18 2.35 -26.74 -7.36
C ALA A 18 1.10 -26.67 -6.47
N ALA A 19 1.28 -26.34 -5.20
CA ALA A 19 0.17 -26.29 -4.26
C ALA A 19 -0.90 -25.37 -4.85
N GLN A 20 -2.11 -25.90 -5.03
CA GLN A 20 -3.19 -25.12 -5.62
C GLN A 20 -3.60 -24.02 -4.63
N VAL A 21 -3.51 -22.77 -5.08
CA VAL A 21 -3.93 -21.60 -4.28
C VAL A 21 -5.41 -21.77 -3.87
N PRO A 22 -5.78 -21.50 -2.60
CA PRO A 22 -7.17 -21.66 -2.14
C PRO A 22 -8.15 -20.78 -2.93
N ALA A 23 -9.42 -21.19 -2.94
CA ALA A 23 -10.48 -20.41 -3.58
C ALA A 23 -10.61 -19.00 -2.97
N GLY A 24 -10.90 -18.01 -3.80
CA GLY A 24 -11.06 -16.60 -3.41
C GLY A 24 -9.78 -15.77 -3.38
N PHE A 25 -8.61 -16.38 -3.58
CA PHE A 25 -7.34 -15.65 -3.66
C PHE A 25 -7.06 -15.21 -5.11
N ALA A 26 -6.44 -14.04 -5.25
CA ALA A 26 -5.96 -13.56 -6.53
C ALA A 26 -4.76 -14.38 -7.01
N THR A 27 -4.74 -14.73 -8.28
CA THR A 27 -3.63 -15.40 -8.98
C THR A 27 -3.31 -14.68 -10.28
N THR A 28 -2.25 -15.08 -10.97
CA THR A 28 -1.90 -14.58 -12.31
C THR A 28 -1.89 -15.72 -13.34
N LYS A 29 -2.22 -15.41 -14.58
CA LYS A 29 -2.10 -16.31 -15.73
C LYS A 29 -1.66 -15.52 -16.95
N GLY A 30 -0.39 -15.66 -17.32
CA GLY A 30 0.22 -14.73 -18.27
C GLY A 30 0.11 -13.30 -17.74
N ASN A 31 -0.25 -12.35 -18.60
CA ASN A 31 -0.37 -10.94 -18.21
C ASN A 31 -1.74 -10.55 -17.61
N LYS A 32 -2.52 -11.51 -17.10
CA LYS A 32 -3.85 -11.29 -16.52
C LYS A 32 -3.92 -11.70 -15.05
N PHE A 33 -4.71 -10.97 -14.28
CA PHE A 33 -5.12 -11.37 -12.93
C PHE A 33 -6.35 -12.28 -12.98
N GLN A 34 -6.43 -13.22 -12.06
CA GLN A 34 -7.56 -14.12 -11.92
C GLN A 34 -8.02 -14.26 -10.47
N VAL A 35 -9.32 -14.49 -10.25
CA VAL A 35 -9.85 -15.06 -9.01
C VAL A 35 -10.65 -16.30 -9.39
N ASP A 36 -10.37 -17.44 -8.76
CA ASP A 36 -11.01 -18.72 -9.05
C ASP A 36 -10.97 -19.11 -10.55
N GLY A 37 -9.86 -18.78 -11.21
CA GLY A 37 -9.60 -19.06 -12.62
C GLY A 37 -10.33 -18.15 -13.62
N LYS A 38 -11.02 -17.11 -13.14
CA LYS A 38 -11.68 -16.11 -13.97
C LYS A 38 -10.86 -14.84 -14.03
N ASP A 39 -10.61 -14.36 -15.26
CA ASP A 39 -9.91 -13.11 -15.50
C ASP A 39 -10.68 -11.93 -14.87
N PHE A 40 -9.95 -10.98 -14.31
CA PHE A 40 -10.51 -9.72 -13.87
C PHE A 40 -9.52 -8.57 -13.99
N ILE A 41 -10.08 -7.37 -14.00
CA ILE A 41 -9.38 -6.10 -13.80
C ILE A 41 -10.15 -5.31 -12.75
N PHE A 42 -9.52 -4.32 -12.15
CA PHE A 42 -10.14 -3.49 -11.12
C PHE A 42 -9.71 -2.04 -11.27
N ALA A 43 -10.56 -1.16 -10.73
CA ALA A 43 -10.23 0.24 -10.47
C ALA A 43 -10.41 0.52 -8.99
N GLY A 44 -9.54 1.35 -8.42
CA GLY A 44 -9.51 1.62 -6.98
C GLY A 44 -8.65 2.83 -6.63
N SER A 45 -8.14 2.88 -5.40
CA SER A 45 -7.33 3.98 -4.89
C SER A 45 -6.21 3.48 -3.98
N ASN A 46 -5.07 4.18 -3.96
CA ASN A 46 -3.90 3.88 -3.12
C ASN A 46 -3.67 4.95 -2.02
N ALA A 47 -2.95 4.62 -0.93
CA ALA A 47 -2.54 5.53 0.15
C ALA A 47 -1.36 4.98 1.00
N TYR A 48 -0.09 5.39 0.76
CA TYR A 48 1.07 5.07 1.63
C TYR A 48 2.21 6.12 1.63
N TYR A 49 3.16 6.01 2.58
CA TYR A 49 4.42 6.77 2.63
C TYR A 49 5.50 5.97 3.39
N TRP A 50 6.69 5.73 2.81
CA TRP A 50 7.98 5.47 3.50
C TRP A 50 9.18 5.37 2.52
N PRO A 51 10.29 6.15 2.69
CA PRO A 51 11.51 5.95 1.86
C PRO A 51 12.85 6.01 2.62
N PHE A 52 13.79 5.04 2.49
CA PHE A 52 15.22 5.20 2.89
C PHE A 52 16.19 4.23 2.18
N ASN A 53 17.46 4.63 1.96
CA ASN A 53 18.45 3.94 1.10
C ASN A 53 19.54 3.06 1.78
N VAL A 54 19.93 3.39 3.02
CA VAL A 54 20.79 2.52 3.87
C VAL A 54 20.11 1.16 4.11
N PHE A 55 18.79 1.20 4.01
CA PHE A 55 17.85 0.10 4.08
C PHE A 55 18.20 -1.09 3.20
N TYR A 56 18.64 -0.86 1.95
CA TYR A 56 18.86 -1.94 0.99
C TYR A 56 20.11 -2.77 1.26
N ARG A 57 21.07 -2.22 2.03
CA ARG A 57 22.41 -2.80 2.18
C ARG A 57 22.68 -3.34 3.58
N LEU A 58 22.36 -2.57 4.61
CA LEU A 58 22.81 -2.91 5.96
C LEU A 58 22.05 -4.13 6.50
N PRO A 59 22.75 -5.24 6.84
CA PRO A 59 22.09 -6.47 7.30
C PRO A 59 21.20 -6.27 8.53
N ALA A 60 21.60 -5.37 9.45
CA ALA A 60 20.81 -5.04 10.63
C ALA A 60 19.48 -4.36 10.27
N ILE A 61 19.47 -3.48 9.26
CA ILE A 61 18.25 -2.80 8.81
C ILE A 61 17.35 -3.75 8.02
N LYS A 62 17.93 -4.55 7.11
CA LYS A 62 17.18 -5.60 6.40
C LYS A 62 16.54 -6.60 7.36
N THR A 63 17.26 -7.01 8.41
CA THR A 63 16.71 -7.88 9.47
C THR A 63 15.55 -7.19 10.20
N ALA A 64 15.69 -5.92 10.57
CA ALA A 64 14.60 -5.18 11.22
C ALA A 64 13.36 -5.07 10.33
N PHE A 65 13.54 -4.81 9.04
CA PHE A 65 12.44 -4.80 8.06
C PHE A 65 11.78 -6.18 7.94
N LYS A 66 12.58 -7.25 7.77
CA LYS A 66 12.07 -8.63 7.72
C LYS A 66 11.28 -9.02 8.97
N ASN A 67 11.67 -8.56 10.16
CA ASN A 67 10.91 -8.78 11.38
C ASN A 67 9.52 -8.13 11.33
N TYR A 68 9.43 -6.91 10.78
CA TYR A 68 8.16 -6.24 10.56
C TYR A 68 7.30 -6.96 9.51
N VAL A 69 7.89 -7.28 8.35
CA VAL A 69 7.26 -8.08 7.29
C VAL A 69 6.69 -9.38 7.86
N SER A 70 7.49 -10.12 8.61
CA SER A 70 7.06 -11.39 9.21
C SER A 70 5.87 -11.22 10.14
N THR A 71 5.83 -10.13 10.91
CA THR A 71 4.72 -9.83 11.81
C THR A 71 3.42 -9.55 11.04
N VAL A 72 3.48 -8.73 9.99
CA VAL A 72 2.31 -8.35 9.19
C VAL A 72 1.83 -9.52 8.32
N VAL A 73 2.73 -10.12 7.55
CA VAL A 73 2.39 -11.21 6.61
C VAL A 73 1.83 -12.41 7.36
N SER A 74 2.48 -12.85 8.45
CA SER A 74 2.00 -13.99 9.23
C SER A 74 0.60 -13.80 9.79
N ARG A 75 0.19 -12.55 10.06
CA ARG A 75 -1.12 -12.23 10.61
C ARG A 75 -2.24 -12.44 9.58
N TYR A 76 -1.99 -12.14 8.30
CA TYR A 76 -3.04 -12.12 7.28
C TYR A 76 -2.83 -13.12 6.13
N LYS A 77 -1.80 -13.95 6.15
CA LYS A 77 -1.49 -14.92 5.07
C LYS A 77 -2.59 -15.91 4.68
N ASN A 78 -3.61 -16.08 5.53
CA ASN A 78 -4.77 -16.93 5.27
C ASN A 78 -6.05 -16.13 4.93
N SER A 79 -5.94 -14.81 4.78
CA SER A 79 -7.07 -13.92 4.54
C SER A 79 -7.22 -13.63 3.05
N PRO A 80 -8.29 -14.10 2.37
CA PRO A 80 -8.49 -13.82 0.94
C PRO A 80 -8.78 -12.35 0.64
N ALA A 81 -8.91 -11.50 1.66
CA ALA A 81 -9.08 -10.06 1.51
C ALA A 81 -7.79 -9.32 1.12
N ILE A 82 -6.62 -9.96 1.21
CA ILE A 82 -5.36 -9.37 0.75
C ILE A 82 -5.21 -9.68 -0.74
N PHE A 83 -5.12 -8.65 -1.57
CA PHE A 83 -4.85 -8.84 -2.99
C PHE A 83 -3.38 -9.24 -3.23
N ALA A 84 -2.45 -8.47 -2.66
CA ALA A 84 -1.01 -8.71 -2.78
C ALA A 84 -0.26 -8.14 -1.58
N TRP A 85 0.97 -8.65 -1.38
CA TRP A 85 1.99 -8.00 -0.58
C TRP A 85 2.87 -7.13 -1.48
N GLU A 86 2.93 -5.85 -1.19
CA GLU A 86 3.83 -4.91 -1.84
C GLU A 86 5.09 -4.73 -1.00
N VAL A 87 6.27 -4.84 -1.62
CA VAL A 87 7.55 -4.78 -0.91
C VAL A 87 7.78 -3.39 -0.30
N ALA A 88 7.59 -2.32 -1.07
CA ALA A 88 7.70 -0.96 -0.59
C ALA A 88 7.04 0.03 -1.55
N ASN A 89 6.48 1.10 -0.99
CA ASN A 89 6.03 2.24 -1.75
C ASN A 89 7.22 3.04 -2.31
N GLU A 90 7.29 3.17 -3.64
CA GLU A 90 8.19 4.09 -4.37
C GLU A 90 9.67 3.95 -3.98
N ALA A 91 10.15 2.70 -3.87
CA ALA A 91 11.55 2.43 -3.54
C ALA A 91 12.51 2.96 -4.62
N ARG A 92 13.27 4.02 -4.28
CA ARG A 92 14.34 4.62 -5.11
C ARG A 92 15.70 4.58 -4.42
N CYS A 93 16.76 4.87 -5.17
CA CYS A 93 18.10 5.13 -4.64
C CYS A 93 18.22 6.46 -3.89
N GLY A 94 17.48 7.47 -4.37
CA GLY A 94 17.33 8.78 -3.75
C GLY A 94 16.01 8.91 -3.01
N ALA A 95 15.83 10.02 -2.31
CA ALA A 95 14.57 10.42 -1.69
C ALA A 95 14.58 11.95 -1.55
N ASP A 96 13.59 12.53 -0.87
CA ASP A 96 13.56 13.97 -0.61
C ASP A 96 14.83 14.46 0.10
N GLY A 97 15.40 15.56 -0.39
CA GLY A 97 16.68 16.07 0.08
C GLY A 97 16.66 16.68 1.49
N THR A 98 15.47 16.87 2.08
CA THR A 98 15.30 17.48 3.41
C THR A 98 14.84 16.47 4.44
N ARG A 99 13.90 15.61 4.07
CA ARG A 99 13.22 14.66 4.98
C ARG A 99 13.92 13.32 5.07
N ASN A 100 14.84 13.02 4.15
CA ASN A 100 15.46 11.71 4.05
C ASN A 100 16.99 11.76 4.12
N LEU A 101 17.57 10.59 4.34
CA LEU A 101 19.02 10.42 4.25
C LEU A 101 19.49 10.63 2.80
N PRO A 102 20.67 11.25 2.60
CA PRO A 102 21.18 11.53 1.26
C PRO A 102 21.42 10.25 0.47
N ARG A 103 21.27 10.30 -0.86
CA ARG A 103 21.59 9.20 -1.77
C ARG A 103 23.01 8.68 -1.51
N GLY A 104 23.14 7.39 -1.25
CA GLY A 104 24.45 6.74 -1.10
C GLY A 104 25.18 6.67 -2.45
N PRO A 105 26.52 6.81 -2.48
CA PRO A 105 27.29 6.90 -3.72
C PRO A 105 27.32 5.61 -4.54
N ALA A 106 26.91 4.50 -3.95
CA ALA A 106 27.02 3.17 -4.56
C ALA A 106 25.69 2.62 -5.07
N CYS A 107 24.58 3.36 -4.97
CA CYS A 107 23.25 2.85 -5.32
C CYS A 107 23.04 2.79 -6.84
N THR A 108 22.82 1.58 -7.33
CA THR A 108 22.64 1.18 -8.74
C THR A 108 21.29 0.47 -8.90
N THR A 109 20.88 0.25 -10.15
CA THR A 109 19.73 -0.60 -10.49
C THR A 109 19.86 -1.99 -9.89
N ASP A 110 21.02 -2.64 -10.09
CA ASP A 110 21.30 -3.99 -9.57
C ASP A 110 21.11 -4.09 -8.05
N LEU A 111 21.45 -3.04 -7.29
CA LEU A 111 21.24 -3.05 -5.85
C LEU A 111 19.75 -3.17 -5.49
N ILE A 112 18.91 -2.37 -6.15
CA ILE A 112 17.48 -2.35 -5.87
C ILE A 112 16.85 -3.67 -6.33
N ILE A 113 17.25 -4.19 -7.50
CA ILE A 113 16.83 -5.51 -7.98
C ILE A 113 17.19 -6.62 -6.99
N ASP A 114 18.46 -6.70 -6.53
CA ASP A 114 18.90 -7.69 -5.54
C ASP A 114 18.09 -7.60 -4.24
N TRP A 115 17.77 -6.38 -3.82
CA TRP A 115 16.97 -6.14 -2.62
C TRP A 115 15.51 -6.55 -2.79
N LEU A 116 14.89 -6.22 -3.93
CA LEU A 116 13.53 -6.62 -4.27
C LEU A 116 13.42 -8.14 -4.38
N ASP A 117 14.41 -8.82 -4.96
CA ASP A 117 14.48 -10.28 -5.00
C ASP A 117 14.57 -10.89 -3.58
N GLU A 118 15.45 -10.34 -2.73
CA GLU A 118 15.60 -10.81 -1.35
C GLU A 118 14.30 -10.65 -0.55
N MET A 119 13.60 -9.52 -0.68
CA MET A 119 12.39 -9.23 0.09
C MET A 119 11.17 -9.99 -0.43
N SER A 120 10.97 -10.05 -1.75
CA SER A 120 9.88 -10.83 -2.35
C SER A 120 10.05 -12.32 -2.04
N THR A 121 11.26 -12.86 -2.15
CA THR A 121 11.59 -14.25 -1.75
C THR A 121 11.31 -14.49 -0.27
N TYR A 122 11.65 -13.54 0.60
CA TYR A 122 11.36 -13.65 2.02
C TYR A 122 9.86 -13.66 2.31
N ILE A 123 9.07 -12.80 1.67
CA ILE A 123 7.60 -12.79 1.80
C ILE A 123 7.02 -14.16 1.37
N LYS A 124 7.41 -14.67 0.19
CA LYS A 124 6.96 -15.98 -0.31
C LYS A 124 7.34 -17.15 0.59
N SER A 125 8.41 -17.03 1.37
CA SER A 125 8.79 -18.05 2.37
C SER A 125 7.82 -18.12 3.57
N ILE A 126 7.05 -17.06 3.82
CA ILE A 126 6.08 -16.96 4.91
C ILE A 126 4.66 -17.28 4.42
N ASP A 127 4.37 -16.87 3.19
CA ASP A 127 3.06 -16.89 2.57
C ASP A 127 3.14 -17.35 1.11
N ALA A 128 2.61 -18.55 0.85
CA ALA A 128 2.55 -19.15 -0.47
C ALA A 128 1.21 -18.90 -1.20
N ASN A 129 0.26 -18.20 -0.58
CA ASN A 129 -1.08 -18.00 -1.14
C ASN A 129 -1.21 -16.69 -1.91
N HIS A 130 -0.66 -15.60 -1.37
CA HIS A 130 -0.86 -14.25 -1.93
C HIS A 130 0.15 -13.89 -3.02
N LEU A 131 -0.28 -12.98 -3.90
CA LEU A 131 0.58 -12.32 -4.86
C LEU A 131 1.60 -11.40 -4.15
N VAL A 132 2.72 -11.14 -4.81
CA VAL A 132 3.76 -10.21 -4.36
C VAL A 132 4.14 -9.27 -5.51
N THR A 133 4.32 -7.98 -5.21
CA THR A 133 4.78 -6.95 -6.16
C THR A 133 5.85 -6.05 -5.53
N THR A 134 6.48 -5.20 -6.34
CA THR A 134 7.58 -4.32 -5.91
C THR A 134 7.08 -3.01 -5.28
N GLY A 135 6.04 -2.38 -5.84
CA GLY A 135 5.53 -1.07 -5.43
C GLY A 135 6.37 0.10 -5.93
N THR A 136 7.25 -0.14 -6.92
CA THR A 136 8.07 0.92 -7.52
C THR A 136 7.24 1.74 -8.49
N GLU A 137 7.75 2.93 -8.83
CA GLU A 137 7.07 3.85 -9.75
C GLU A 137 7.21 3.45 -11.22
N GLY A 138 7.94 2.37 -11.52
CA GLY A 138 8.09 1.85 -12.89
C GLY A 138 9.23 2.46 -13.71
N HIS A 139 10.20 3.17 -13.10
CA HIS A 139 11.33 3.71 -13.89
C HIS A 139 12.09 2.61 -14.65
N PHE A 140 12.20 2.78 -15.97
CA PHE A 140 12.96 1.88 -16.83
C PHE A 140 14.47 2.17 -16.73
N ASN A 141 15.26 1.21 -17.19
CA ASN A 141 16.71 1.33 -17.38
C ASN A 141 17.10 1.01 -18.83
N ARG A 142 16.63 1.84 -19.76
CA ARG A 142 16.83 1.74 -21.20
C ARG A 142 17.74 2.86 -21.70
N ALA A 143 18.26 2.72 -22.91
CA ALA A 143 19.04 3.77 -23.56
C ALA A 143 18.14 5.00 -23.83
N SER A 144 18.18 5.99 -22.93
CA SER A 144 17.38 7.21 -22.99
C SER A 144 18.05 8.39 -22.30
N SER A 145 17.77 9.60 -22.76
CA SER A 145 18.13 10.83 -22.04
C SER A 145 17.12 11.21 -20.96
N ASP A 146 15.96 10.56 -20.93
CA ASP A 146 14.93 10.78 -19.92
C ASP A 146 15.26 10.02 -18.64
N TRP A 147 15.30 10.73 -17.51
CA TRP A 147 15.65 10.17 -16.20
C TRP A 147 14.71 9.04 -15.76
N ALA A 148 13.43 9.11 -16.14
CA ALA A 148 12.42 8.09 -15.84
C ALA A 148 12.60 6.80 -16.67
N TYR A 149 13.46 6.85 -17.70
CA TYR A 149 13.70 5.74 -18.62
C TYR A 149 15.13 5.20 -18.59
N ASN A 150 16.06 5.79 -17.84
CA ASN A 150 17.48 5.47 -17.93
C ASN A 150 18.12 5.01 -16.61
N GLY A 151 17.30 4.56 -15.66
CA GLY A 151 17.75 4.03 -14.37
C GLY A 151 18.32 5.09 -13.42
N SER A 152 18.09 6.38 -13.66
CA SER A 152 18.66 7.46 -12.84
C SER A 152 18.34 7.32 -11.35
N ASP A 153 17.13 6.88 -11.03
CA ASP A 153 16.67 6.66 -9.65
C ASP A 153 16.95 5.25 -9.12
N GLY A 154 17.63 4.42 -9.91
CA GLY A 154 18.08 3.07 -9.51
C GLY A 154 17.03 1.99 -9.68
N ASN A 155 15.97 2.23 -10.46
CA ASN A 155 14.99 1.19 -10.82
C ASN A 155 15.25 0.68 -12.24
N ASP A 156 14.79 -0.54 -12.48
CA ASP A 156 14.84 -1.19 -13.79
C ASP A 156 13.59 -2.05 -13.95
N PHE A 157 12.50 -1.42 -14.41
CA PHE A 157 11.19 -2.08 -14.47
C PHE A 157 11.18 -3.39 -15.26
N ASP A 158 11.96 -3.49 -16.35
CA ASP A 158 12.05 -4.72 -17.13
C ASP A 158 12.70 -5.84 -16.28
N ALA A 159 13.77 -5.54 -15.54
CA ALA A 159 14.41 -6.50 -14.63
C ALA A 159 13.55 -6.84 -13.39
N GLU A 160 12.78 -5.88 -12.86
CA GLU A 160 11.84 -6.12 -11.75
C GLU A 160 10.78 -7.16 -12.16
N LEU A 161 10.26 -7.06 -13.39
CA LEU A 161 9.32 -8.03 -13.95
C LEU A 161 9.94 -9.42 -14.17
N GLU A 162 11.26 -9.56 -14.25
CA GLU A 162 11.92 -10.86 -14.40
C GLU A 162 12.09 -11.61 -13.07
N LEU A 163 11.91 -10.94 -11.92
CA LEU A 163 12.11 -11.55 -10.61
C LEU A 163 11.14 -12.73 -10.35
N PRO A 164 11.62 -13.90 -9.89
CA PRO A 164 10.80 -15.12 -9.83
C PRO A 164 9.68 -15.06 -8.80
N ASN A 165 9.84 -14.25 -7.75
CA ASN A 165 8.87 -14.09 -6.66
C ASN A 165 8.06 -12.79 -6.74
N VAL A 166 8.15 -12.06 -7.85
CA VAL A 166 7.29 -10.92 -8.20
C VAL A 166 6.25 -11.41 -9.20
N ASP A 167 4.98 -11.37 -8.84
CA ASP A 167 3.89 -11.94 -9.66
C ASP A 167 3.36 -10.96 -10.71
N PHE A 168 3.47 -9.65 -10.45
CA PHE A 168 3.04 -8.56 -11.33
C PHE A 168 3.90 -7.31 -11.08
N GLY A 169 3.92 -6.38 -12.03
CA GLY A 169 4.61 -5.09 -11.89
C GLY A 169 3.68 -3.94 -11.54
N THR A 170 4.24 -2.86 -11.04
CA THR A 170 3.53 -1.63 -10.66
C THR A 170 4.23 -0.43 -11.26
N PHE A 171 3.48 0.60 -11.61
CA PHE A 171 4.05 1.88 -12.00
C PHE A 171 3.13 3.04 -11.63
N HIS A 172 3.72 4.20 -11.42
CA HIS A 172 3.02 5.41 -10.98
C HIS A 172 3.06 6.50 -12.06
N SER A 173 2.26 7.54 -11.94
CA SER A 173 2.26 8.70 -12.85
C SER A 173 1.96 10.02 -12.13
N TYR A 174 2.99 10.84 -11.93
CA TYR A 174 2.87 12.19 -11.39
C TYR A 174 3.58 13.25 -12.24
N PRO A 175 3.05 13.57 -13.44
CA PRO A 175 3.70 14.53 -14.34
C PRO A 175 3.89 15.93 -13.74
N ASP A 176 3.04 16.32 -12.77
CA ASP A 176 3.21 17.54 -11.98
C ASP A 176 4.55 17.55 -11.22
N TRP A 177 4.88 16.44 -10.53
CA TRP A 177 6.13 16.31 -9.79
C TRP A 177 7.32 16.04 -10.69
N TRP A 178 7.10 15.30 -11.78
CA TRP A 178 8.16 14.83 -12.68
C TRP A 178 8.51 15.83 -13.78
N SER A 179 7.79 16.96 -13.83
CA SER A 179 7.88 17.96 -14.90
C SER A 179 7.66 17.35 -16.30
N LYS A 180 6.60 16.54 -16.43
CA LYS A 180 6.21 15.85 -17.68
C LYS A 180 4.90 16.39 -18.23
N THR A 181 4.61 16.09 -19.49
CA THR A 181 3.35 16.46 -20.14
C THR A 181 2.35 15.30 -20.07
N PRO A 182 1.03 15.56 -20.17
CA PRO A 182 0.05 14.48 -20.30
C PRO A 182 0.35 13.52 -21.48
N ALA A 183 0.85 14.05 -22.60
CA ALA A 183 1.23 13.23 -23.76
C ALA A 183 2.41 12.29 -23.48
N TRP A 184 3.38 12.74 -22.67
CA TRP A 184 4.45 11.87 -22.19
C TRP A 184 3.89 10.75 -21.30
N THR A 185 2.94 11.07 -20.42
CA THR A 185 2.29 10.09 -19.54
C THR A 185 1.48 9.06 -20.33
N ASP A 186 0.91 9.42 -21.49
CA ASP A 186 0.26 8.42 -22.34
C ASP A 186 1.23 7.35 -22.83
N THR A 187 2.39 7.78 -23.33
CA THR A 187 3.45 6.88 -23.78
C THR A 187 3.98 6.04 -22.63
N TRP A 188 4.15 6.66 -21.47
CA TRP A 188 4.53 5.98 -20.23
C TRP A 188 3.60 4.81 -19.89
N ILE A 189 2.28 5.02 -19.91
CA ILE A 189 1.26 3.98 -19.64
C ILE A 189 1.34 2.86 -20.70
N VAL A 190 1.47 3.21 -21.98
CA VAL A 190 1.55 2.22 -23.07
C VAL A 190 2.83 1.39 -22.98
N ASP A 191 3.98 2.00 -22.66
CA ASP A 191 5.26 1.30 -22.55
C ASP A 191 5.25 0.27 -21.42
N HIS A 192 4.58 0.57 -20.30
CA HIS A 192 4.38 -0.38 -19.21
C HIS A 192 3.48 -1.54 -19.61
N ALA A 193 2.42 -1.27 -20.36
CA ALA A 193 1.57 -2.34 -20.90
C ALA A 193 2.33 -3.24 -21.90
N VAL A 194 3.25 -2.67 -22.69
CA VAL A 194 4.14 -3.44 -23.58
C VAL A 194 5.10 -4.31 -22.76
N ALA A 195 5.73 -3.77 -21.72
CA ALA A 195 6.60 -4.53 -20.82
C ALA A 195 5.86 -5.67 -20.11
N ALA A 196 4.62 -5.43 -19.64
CA ALA A 196 3.75 -6.44 -19.05
C ALA A 196 3.55 -7.65 -19.99
N ARG A 197 3.20 -7.37 -21.25
CA ARG A 197 3.02 -8.40 -22.27
C ARG A 197 4.31 -9.15 -22.58
N ALA A 198 5.44 -8.45 -22.64
CA ALA A 198 6.74 -9.04 -22.93
C ALA A 198 7.20 -9.99 -21.83
N ALA A 199 7.04 -9.59 -20.56
CA ALA A 199 7.37 -10.42 -19.40
C ALA A 199 6.35 -11.55 -19.15
N GLY A 200 5.17 -11.47 -19.76
CA GLY A 200 4.08 -12.40 -19.50
C GLY A 200 3.56 -12.29 -18.06
N LYS A 201 3.63 -11.09 -17.46
CA LYS A 201 3.13 -10.78 -16.11
C LYS A 201 2.19 -9.58 -16.17
N PRO A 202 1.13 -9.51 -15.33
CA PRO A 202 0.27 -8.35 -15.29
C PRO A 202 1.04 -7.13 -14.79
N VAL A 203 0.50 -5.93 -15.08
CA VAL A 203 0.99 -4.68 -14.51
C VAL A 203 -0.21 -3.86 -14.03
N ILE A 204 -0.03 -3.10 -12.95
CA ILE A 204 -1.02 -2.16 -12.41
C ILE A 204 -0.50 -0.74 -12.53
N HIS A 205 -1.34 0.17 -13.04
CA HIS A 205 -1.12 1.62 -12.91
C HIS A 205 -1.51 2.05 -11.49
N GLU A 206 -0.61 1.80 -10.55
CA GLU A 206 -0.90 1.71 -9.11
C GLU A 206 -1.06 3.07 -8.42
N GLU A 207 -0.52 4.12 -9.01
CA GLU A 207 -0.83 5.49 -8.61
C GLU A 207 -0.85 6.42 -9.81
N TYR A 208 -1.83 7.31 -9.85
CA TYR A 208 -1.81 8.43 -10.80
C TYR A 208 -2.59 9.61 -10.26
N GLY A 209 -2.08 10.81 -10.53
CA GLY A 209 -2.67 12.04 -10.02
C GLY A 209 -2.43 13.24 -10.93
N TRP A 210 -3.38 14.17 -10.89
CA TRP A 210 -3.24 15.50 -11.48
C TRP A 210 -3.66 16.56 -10.46
N LEU A 211 -2.75 17.47 -10.11
CA LEU A 211 -3.01 18.48 -9.09
C LEU A 211 -4.23 19.35 -9.46
N THR A 212 -5.00 19.75 -8.44
CA THR A 212 -5.96 20.84 -8.62
C THR A 212 -5.22 22.11 -9.06
N ALA A 213 -5.92 23.02 -9.75
CA ALA A 213 -5.30 24.27 -10.19
C ALA A 213 -4.71 25.08 -9.01
N SER A 214 -5.41 25.11 -7.87
CA SER A 214 -4.94 25.79 -6.66
C SER A 214 -3.70 25.13 -6.08
N LYS A 215 -3.68 23.80 -5.97
CA LYS A 215 -2.55 23.05 -5.38
C LYS A 215 -1.33 23.02 -6.29
N ARG A 216 -1.53 23.01 -7.61
CA ARG A 216 -0.44 23.21 -8.59
C ARG A 216 0.21 24.59 -8.41
N GLN A 217 -0.59 25.63 -8.25
CA GLN A 217 -0.06 26.97 -7.99
C GLN A 217 0.65 27.05 -6.63
N GLU A 218 0.09 26.44 -5.59
CA GLU A 218 0.65 26.41 -4.23
C GLU A 218 2.01 25.68 -4.18
N TYR A 219 2.07 24.48 -4.74
CA TYR A 219 3.24 23.61 -4.61
C TYR A 219 4.32 23.87 -5.65
N LEU A 220 3.93 24.20 -6.88
CA LEU A 220 4.85 24.30 -8.02
C LEU A 220 5.01 25.73 -8.54
N GLY A 221 4.15 26.67 -8.12
CA GLY A 221 4.12 28.01 -8.71
C GLY A 221 3.71 28.02 -10.17
N GLN A 222 3.01 26.98 -10.64
CA GLN A 222 2.69 26.75 -12.05
C GLN A 222 1.18 26.75 -12.32
N THR A 223 0.83 26.98 -13.58
CA THR A 223 -0.52 26.76 -14.12
C THR A 223 -0.45 25.72 -15.23
N SER A 224 -1.58 25.08 -15.52
CA SER A 224 -1.69 24.13 -16.62
C SER A 224 -2.90 24.44 -17.48
N PRO A 225 -2.81 24.34 -18.82
CA PRO A 225 -3.95 24.52 -19.70
C PRO A 225 -4.92 23.32 -19.69
N PHE A 226 -4.53 22.19 -19.09
CA PHE A 226 -5.34 20.97 -19.07
C PHE A 226 -6.14 20.80 -17.77
N GLY A 227 -7.40 20.38 -17.91
CA GLY A 227 -8.26 20.08 -16.77
C GLY A 227 -7.95 18.72 -16.13
N ARG A 228 -8.19 18.56 -14.82
CA ARG A 228 -8.02 17.27 -14.12
C ARG A 228 -8.86 16.16 -14.75
N VAL A 229 -10.17 16.39 -14.92
CA VAL A 229 -11.07 15.40 -15.51
C VAL A 229 -10.63 14.99 -16.91
N GLU A 230 -10.18 15.95 -17.73
CA GLU A 230 -9.68 15.69 -19.08
C GLU A 230 -8.46 14.76 -19.06
N VAL A 231 -7.44 15.11 -18.26
CA VAL A 231 -6.18 14.36 -18.19
C VAL A 231 -6.39 12.97 -17.59
N LEU A 232 -7.11 12.87 -16.48
CA LEU A 232 -7.32 11.58 -15.82
C LEU A 232 -8.22 10.66 -16.63
N SER A 233 -9.26 11.18 -17.30
CA SER A 233 -10.10 10.36 -18.20
C SER A 233 -9.30 9.80 -19.37
N ARG A 234 -8.37 10.60 -19.93
CA ARG A 234 -7.47 10.17 -21.01
C ARG A 234 -6.61 8.98 -20.59
N TRP A 235 -6.04 8.99 -19.38
CA TRP A 235 -5.22 7.89 -18.86
C TRP A 235 -6.03 6.65 -18.51
N GLN A 236 -7.23 6.84 -17.97
CA GLN A 236 -8.19 5.76 -17.75
C GLN A 236 -8.62 5.09 -19.07
N ASP A 237 -8.80 5.86 -20.14
CA ASP A 237 -9.10 5.33 -21.47
C ASP A 237 -7.93 4.54 -22.08
N ILE A 238 -6.68 4.92 -21.80
CA ILE A 238 -5.50 4.13 -22.18
C ILE A 238 -5.48 2.83 -21.37
N SER A 239 -5.65 2.91 -20.05
CA SER A 239 -5.64 1.73 -19.16
C SER A 239 -6.71 0.71 -19.56
N LEU A 240 -7.93 1.17 -19.89
CA LEU A 240 -9.01 0.33 -20.44
C LEU A 240 -8.63 -0.33 -21.77
N ARG A 241 -8.01 0.41 -22.70
CA ARG A 241 -7.59 -0.13 -24.02
C ARG A 241 -6.49 -1.18 -23.88
N GLU A 242 -5.60 -1.00 -22.92
CA GLU A 242 -4.53 -1.95 -22.62
C GLU A 242 -5.00 -3.09 -21.69
N GLU A 243 -6.27 -3.06 -21.25
CA GLU A 243 -6.86 -3.97 -20.26
C GLU A 243 -6.01 -4.07 -18.97
N MET A 244 -5.56 -2.91 -18.49
CA MET A 244 -4.66 -2.73 -17.36
C MET A 244 -5.43 -2.19 -16.14
N PRO A 245 -5.35 -2.85 -14.97
CA PRO A 245 -5.92 -2.31 -13.73
C PRO A 245 -5.26 -0.99 -13.33
N ASP A 246 -6.01 -0.12 -12.69
CA ASP A 246 -5.56 1.22 -12.33
C ASP A 246 -6.10 1.70 -10.98
N LEU A 247 -5.27 2.40 -10.22
CA LEU A 247 -5.58 2.90 -8.87
C LEU A 247 -5.26 4.39 -8.80
N TYR A 248 -6.28 5.25 -8.68
CA TYR A 248 -6.04 6.70 -8.63
C TYR A 248 -5.53 7.11 -7.25
N TRP A 249 -4.68 8.13 -7.24
CA TRP A 249 -4.25 8.79 -6.01
C TRP A 249 -5.05 10.08 -5.78
N GLN A 250 -5.81 10.24 -4.71
CA GLN A 250 -6.19 9.24 -3.70
C GLN A 250 -7.67 9.34 -3.35
N PHE A 251 -8.18 8.35 -2.60
CA PHE A 251 -9.58 8.28 -2.18
C PHE A 251 -9.97 9.49 -1.33
N GLY A 252 -11.00 10.21 -1.75
CA GLY A 252 -11.64 11.25 -0.97
C GLY A 252 -13.05 10.85 -0.54
N PHE A 253 -13.35 10.99 0.75
CA PHE A 253 -14.68 10.76 1.28
C PHE A 253 -14.97 11.65 2.48
N GLY A 254 -16.15 12.27 2.49
CA GLY A 254 -16.63 13.17 3.54
C GLY A 254 -17.40 12.49 4.66
N GLY A 255 -17.82 11.23 4.47
CA GLY A 255 -18.68 10.52 5.43
C GLY A 255 -17.97 9.93 6.65
N TYR A 256 -16.68 10.22 6.85
CA TYR A 256 -15.99 9.83 8.09
C TYR A 256 -16.47 10.66 9.29
N SER A 257 -16.25 10.16 10.51
CA SER A 257 -16.60 10.87 11.75
C SER A 257 -15.90 12.23 11.91
N TYR A 258 -14.77 12.40 11.23
CA TYR A 258 -13.99 13.64 11.20
C TYR A 258 -14.24 14.50 9.94
N GLY A 259 -15.21 14.13 9.10
CA GLY A 259 -15.51 14.79 7.83
C GLY A 259 -14.61 14.31 6.69
N LYS A 260 -14.30 15.21 5.74
CA LYS A 260 -13.41 14.92 4.61
C LYS A 260 -12.00 14.55 5.11
N ASN A 261 -11.43 13.48 4.56
CA ASN A 261 -10.00 13.18 4.73
C ASN A 261 -9.12 14.26 4.10
N HIS A 262 -7.82 14.21 4.39
CA HIS A 262 -6.84 15.20 3.93
C HIS A 262 -6.87 15.36 2.41
N ASP A 263 -6.94 16.62 1.95
CA ASP A 263 -6.71 16.99 0.55
C ASP A 263 -5.25 17.36 0.36
N ASP A 264 -4.48 16.43 -0.18
CA ASP A 264 -3.09 16.64 -0.58
C ASP A 264 -2.95 17.32 -1.95
N GLY A 265 -4.06 17.70 -2.58
CA GLY A 265 -4.13 18.30 -3.89
C GLY A 265 -4.33 17.34 -5.03
N PHE A 266 -4.35 16.03 -4.79
CA PHE A 266 -4.72 14.99 -5.75
C PHE A 266 -6.04 14.29 -5.42
N THR A 267 -6.42 14.30 -4.14
CA THR A 267 -7.62 13.65 -3.60
C THR A 267 -8.86 13.89 -4.46
N ILE A 268 -9.57 12.80 -4.80
CA ILE A 268 -10.85 12.82 -5.55
C ILE A 268 -11.96 12.44 -4.57
N TYR A 269 -12.73 13.43 -4.14
CA TYR A 269 -13.87 13.20 -3.24
C TYR A 269 -15.04 12.57 -3.99
N LEU A 270 -15.59 11.47 -3.47
CA LEU A 270 -16.78 10.81 -4.04
C LEU A 270 -17.99 11.75 -4.15
N GLU A 271 -18.04 12.77 -3.31
CA GLU A 271 -19.10 13.78 -3.31
C GLU A 271 -18.94 14.87 -4.37
N ASP A 272 -17.74 15.02 -4.95
CA ASP A 272 -17.44 16.09 -5.90
C ASP A 272 -17.79 15.66 -7.34
N ALA A 273 -18.14 16.63 -8.20
CA ALA A 273 -18.64 16.35 -9.55
C ALA A 273 -17.66 15.56 -10.43
N GLU A 274 -16.35 15.72 -10.22
CA GLU A 274 -15.31 15.02 -10.96
C GLU A 274 -15.26 13.51 -10.68
N ALA A 275 -15.79 13.05 -9.53
CA ALA A 275 -15.87 11.62 -9.24
C ALA A 275 -16.85 10.88 -10.16
N GLN A 276 -17.81 11.57 -10.79
CA GLN A 276 -18.73 10.96 -11.74
C GLN A 276 -17.98 10.31 -12.91
N PRO A 277 -17.22 11.04 -13.74
CA PRO A 277 -16.42 10.42 -14.79
C PRO A 277 -15.27 9.57 -14.23
N LEU A 278 -14.55 10.06 -13.21
CA LEU A 278 -13.27 9.48 -12.80
C LEU A 278 -13.38 8.26 -11.90
N VAL A 279 -14.49 8.09 -11.18
CA VAL A 279 -14.69 6.96 -10.25
C VAL A 279 -15.87 6.11 -10.70
N PHE A 280 -17.08 6.67 -10.71
CA PHE A 280 -18.29 5.87 -10.91
C PHE A 280 -18.41 5.34 -12.33
N GLN A 281 -18.25 6.20 -13.34
CA GLN A 281 -18.32 5.79 -14.74
C GLN A 281 -17.11 4.94 -15.14
N HIS A 282 -15.91 5.31 -14.69
CA HIS A 282 -14.71 4.49 -14.93
C HIS A 282 -14.86 3.08 -14.38
N ALA A 283 -15.25 2.92 -13.10
CA ALA A 283 -15.50 1.61 -12.52
C ALA A 283 -16.59 0.82 -13.27
N ALA A 284 -17.65 1.48 -13.76
CA ALA A 284 -18.66 0.83 -14.59
C ALA A 284 -18.10 0.33 -15.94
N ARG A 285 -17.22 1.12 -16.59
CA ARG A 285 -16.54 0.72 -17.84
C ARG A 285 -15.58 -0.45 -17.63
N VAL A 286 -14.81 -0.43 -16.54
CA VAL A 286 -13.91 -1.51 -16.13
C VAL A 286 -14.70 -2.82 -15.92
N ASN A 287 -15.82 -2.76 -15.20
CA ASN A 287 -16.68 -3.93 -14.99
C ASN A 287 -17.30 -4.49 -16.29
N ALA A 288 -17.58 -3.62 -17.27
CA ALA A 288 -18.17 -4.02 -18.54
C ALA A 288 -17.21 -4.85 -19.42
N LEU A 289 -15.89 -4.80 -19.20
CA LEU A 289 -14.91 -5.53 -19.99
C LEU A 289 -14.99 -7.06 -19.83
N TYR A 290 -15.38 -7.57 -18.66
CA TYR A 290 -15.43 -9.02 -18.36
C TYR A 290 -16.84 -9.56 -18.11
N GLY A 291 -17.89 -8.76 -18.35
CA GLY A 291 -19.29 -9.21 -18.25
C GLY A 291 -19.74 -9.63 -16.84
N SER A 292 -19.02 -9.23 -15.80
CA SER A 292 -19.36 -9.56 -14.41
C SER A 292 -20.68 -8.88 -14.00
N PRO A 293 -21.64 -9.62 -13.39
CA PRO A 293 -22.83 -8.98 -12.84
C PRO A 293 -22.39 -8.01 -11.75
N GLN A 294 -22.73 -6.73 -11.94
CA GLN A 294 -22.58 -5.69 -10.93
C GLN A 294 -23.11 -6.19 -9.58
N PRO A 295 -22.37 -6.05 -8.47
CA PRO A 295 -22.99 -6.04 -7.16
C PRO A 295 -24.02 -4.90 -7.16
N THR A 296 -25.30 -5.21 -7.09
CA THR A 296 -26.37 -4.22 -6.95
C THR A 296 -26.31 -3.59 -5.55
N THR A 297 -25.35 -2.71 -5.30
CA THR A 297 -25.39 -1.77 -4.18
C THR A 297 -25.70 -0.41 -4.74
N THR A 298 -26.99 -0.12 -4.86
CA THR A 298 -27.51 1.22 -5.07
C THR A 298 -27.19 2.02 -3.82
N VAL A 299 -26.07 2.74 -3.80
CA VAL A 299 -25.91 3.85 -2.86
C VAL A 299 -26.83 4.94 -3.38
N ALA A 300 -28.03 5.00 -2.81
CA ALA A 300 -28.96 6.08 -3.09
C ALA A 300 -28.31 7.42 -2.69
N PRO A 301 -28.39 8.46 -3.53
CA PRO A 301 -27.95 9.79 -3.12
C PRO A 301 -28.74 10.23 -1.87
N PRO A 302 -28.12 10.95 -0.92
CA PRO A 302 -28.82 11.40 0.28
C PRO A 302 -30.03 12.26 -0.11
N ALA A 303 -31.20 11.91 0.44
CA ALA A 303 -32.44 12.64 0.21
C ALA A 303 -32.30 14.11 0.65
N PRO A 304 -32.92 15.07 -0.05
CA PRO A 304 -32.86 16.48 0.32
C PRO A 304 -33.58 16.69 1.65
N THR A 305 -32.85 17.18 2.66
CA THR A 305 -33.39 17.48 3.98
C THR A 305 -34.36 18.66 3.89
N THR A 306 -35.66 18.39 3.93
CA THR A 306 -36.69 19.42 4.12
C THR A 306 -36.61 19.99 5.53
N THR A 307 -36.37 21.30 5.61
CA THR A 307 -36.38 22.10 6.84
C THR A 307 -37.80 22.19 7.41
N SER A 308 -38.06 21.53 8.53
CA SER A 308 -39.25 21.78 9.36
C SER A 308 -38.88 22.52 10.65
N ARG A 309 -39.45 23.71 10.78
CA ARG A 309 -39.39 24.65 11.93
C ARG A 309 -39.80 23.97 13.24
N PRO A 310 -39.09 24.16 14.38
CA PRO A 310 -39.54 23.63 15.66
C PRO A 310 -40.71 24.45 16.22
N ALA A 311 -41.73 23.74 16.70
CA ALA A 311 -42.83 24.30 17.48
C ALA A 311 -42.41 24.51 18.94
N THR A 312 -42.84 25.64 19.49
CA THR A 312 -42.63 26.11 20.85
C THR A 312 -43.33 25.20 21.87
N THR A 313 -42.66 24.82 22.94
CA THR A 313 -43.34 24.37 24.17
C THR A 313 -42.58 24.86 25.39
N THR A 314 -43.33 25.53 26.26
CA THR A 314 -42.92 26.24 27.46
C THR A 314 -43.11 25.33 28.67
N THR A 315 -42.13 25.21 29.58
CA THR A 315 -42.38 24.98 31.02
C THR A 315 -41.13 25.15 31.91
N SER A 316 -41.16 26.24 32.68
CA SER A 316 -40.76 26.46 34.10
C SER A 316 -39.48 25.88 34.73
N ARG A 317 -38.64 26.82 35.20
CA ARG A 317 -37.54 26.78 36.22
C ARG A 317 -38.09 26.56 37.65
N PRO A 318 -37.36 25.90 38.57
CA PRO A 318 -36.52 26.60 39.59
C PRO A 318 -35.25 25.77 39.94
N ALA A 319 -34.22 26.18 40.68
CA ALA A 319 -33.63 27.42 41.18
C ALA A 319 -32.19 27.05 41.63
N THR A 320 -31.30 28.03 41.63
CA THR A 320 -29.88 27.97 41.98
C THR A 320 -29.65 27.81 43.49
N THR A 321 -28.63 27.02 43.87
CA THR A 321 -27.90 27.25 45.13
C THR A 321 -26.45 26.82 44.99
N SER A 322 -25.55 27.78 45.22
CA SER A 322 -24.11 27.61 45.44
C SER A 322 -23.85 27.28 46.91
N THR A 323 -22.83 26.45 47.23
CA THR A 323 -21.79 26.76 48.25
C THR A 323 -20.80 25.61 48.50
N SER A 324 -19.51 25.97 48.39
CA SER A 324 -18.32 25.65 49.22
C SER A 324 -17.87 24.22 49.57
N ARG A 325 -16.60 23.98 49.22
CA ARG A 325 -15.62 22.96 49.66
C ARG A 325 -15.43 22.87 51.20
N PRO A 326 -15.19 21.65 51.71
CA PRO A 326 -14.12 21.39 52.70
C PRO A 326 -13.26 20.17 52.28
N ALA A 327 -11.93 20.27 52.24
CA ALA A 327 -10.95 20.03 53.32
C ALA A 327 -10.61 18.54 53.53
N THR A 328 -9.36 18.23 53.22
CA THR A 328 -8.66 16.94 53.25
C THR A 328 -8.59 16.35 54.65
N THR A 329 -8.78 15.03 54.76
CA THR A 329 -8.37 14.24 55.94
C THR A 329 -7.58 13.02 55.48
N THR A 330 -6.35 12.94 55.99
CA THR A 330 -5.39 11.86 55.79
C THR A 330 -5.77 10.68 56.66
N SER A 331 -5.88 9.48 56.09
CA SER A 331 -5.94 8.23 56.85
C SER A 331 -4.88 7.26 56.31
N THR A 332 -3.93 6.95 57.17
CA THR A 332 -2.83 6.01 56.96
C THR A 332 -3.33 4.58 57.10
N VAL A 333 -3.22 3.78 56.04
CA VAL A 333 -3.33 2.32 56.09
C VAL A 333 -2.04 1.70 55.54
N ALA A 334 -1.51 0.74 56.28
CA ALA A 334 -0.22 0.08 56.05
C ALA A 334 -0.14 -0.69 54.71
N PRO A 335 1.06 -0.84 54.12
CA PRO A 335 1.21 -1.48 52.81
C PRO A 335 1.11 -3.02 52.92
N PRO A 336 0.44 -3.70 51.97
CA PRO A 336 0.55 -5.14 51.85
C PRO A 336 1.91 -5.52 51.25
N THR A 337 2.53 -6.52 51.83
CA THR A 337 3.75 -7.18 51.36
C THR A 337 3.51 -7.83 50.00
N THR A 338 4.09 -7.28 48.94
CA THR A 338 4.18 -7.95 47.64
C THR A 338 5.44 -8.79 47.57
N THR A 339 5.26 -10.12 47.55
CA THR A 339 6.25 -11.09 47.08
C THR A 339 6.68 -10.72 45.66
N THR A 340 7.97 -10.42 45.49
CA THR A 340 8.61 -10.18 44.19
C THR A 340 8.63 -11.49 43.40
N ALA A 341 7.77 -11.59 42.39
CA ALA A 341 7.96 -12.56 41.31
C ALA A 341 9.27 -12.24 40.56
N PRO A 342 9.98 -13.25 40.02
CA PRO A 342 11.20 -13.01 39.25
C PRO A 342 10.95 -12.03 38.11
N ALA A 343 11.89 -11.10 37.88
CA ALA A 343 11.85 -10.22 36.73
C ALA A 343 11.80 -11.06 35.44
N GLY A 344 10.70 -10.95 34.69
CA GLY A 344 10.58 -11.54 33.36
C GLY A 344 11.65 -11.00 32.41
N PRO A 345 11.83 -11.63 31.23
CA PRO A 345 12.79 -11.16 30.24
C PRO A 345 12.56 -9.67 29.91
N THR A 346 13.65 -8.90 29.81
CA THR A 346 13.60 -7.53 29.32
C THR A 346 13.51 -7.51 27.80
N GLN A 347 12.81 -6.52 27.26
CA GLN A 347 12.65 -6.30 25.83
C GLN A 347 13.83 -5.51 25.26
N VAL A 348 14.29 -5.86 24.07
CA VAL A 348 15.35 -5.12 23.37
C VAL A 348 14.84 -3.76 22.89
N ARG A 349 15.77 -2.84 22.58
CA ARG A 349 15.44 -1.58 21.89
C ARG A 349 14.58 -1.89 20.66
N TRP A 350 13.53 -1.10 20.44
CA TRP A 350 12.55 -1.23 19.35
C TRP A 350 11.59 -2.43 19.46
N GLY A 351 11.73 -3.31 20.45
CA GLY A 351 10.77 -4.39 20.68
C GLY A 351 9.46 -3.89 21.31
N GLN A 352 8.37 -4.63 21.07
CA GLN A 352 7.07 -4.36 21.69
C GLN A 352 7.14 -4.62 23.20
N CYS A 353 6.72 -3.64 23.98
CA CYS A 353 6.73 -3.66 25.45
C CYS A 353 5.34 -3.45 26.06
N GLY A 354 4.32 -3.26 25.24
CA GLY A 354 2.96 -3.01 25.68
C GLY A 354 1.95 -2.97 24.54
N GLY A 355 0.68 -2.78 24.89
CA GLY A 355 -0.45 -2.84 23.97
C GLY A 355 -1.52 -3.84 24.42
N GLN A 356 -2.77 -3.56 24.08
CA GLN A 356 -3.89 -4.45 24.38
C GLN A 356 -3.67 -5.84 23.76
N GLY A 357 -3.68 -6.88 24.58
CA GLY A 357 -3.41 -8.27 24.18
C GLY A 357 -1.93 -8.69 24.17
N TRP A 358 -0.99 -7.79 24.48
CA TRP A 358 0.44 -8.14 24.54
C TRP A 358 0.78 -8.98 25.78
N THR A 359 1.34 -10.18 25.55
CA THR A 359 1.74 -11.14 26.58
C THR A 359 3.26 -11.26 26.77
N GLY A 360 4.05 -10.56 25.96
CA GLY A 360 5.51 -10.60 26.00
C GLY A 360 6.14 -9.68 27.06
N PRO A 361 7.48 -9.52 27.03
CA PRO A 361 8.23 -8.60 27.88
C PRO A 361 7.58 -7.22 27.98
N LYS A 362 7.41 -6.70 29.20
CA LYS A 362 6.84 -5.36 29.45
C LYS A 362 7.87 -4.33 29.93
N VAL A 363 9.08 -4.79 30.24
CA VAL A 363 10.18 -3.97 30.74
C VAL A 363 11.25 -3.89 29.67
N CYS A 364 11.67 -2.68 29.30
CA CYS A 364 12.73 -2.48 28.33
C CYS A 364 14.11 -2.68 28.96
N ALA A 365 15.05 -3.22 28.20
CA ALA A 365 16.46 -3.23 28.57
C ALA A 365 16.95 -1.77 28.71
N ALA A 366 17.72 -1.48 29.75
CA ALA A 366 18.32 -0.16 29.91
C ALA A 366 19.20 0.19 28.69
N PRO A 367 19.23 1.45 28.21
CA PRO A 367 18.63 2.66 28.81
C PRO A 367 17.18 2.98 28.34
N TYR A 368 16.52 2.04 27.67
CA TYR A 368 15.27 2.32 26.96
C TYR A 368 14.06 2.32 27.87
N THR A 369 13.01 3.02 27.45
CA THR A 369 11.73 3.09 28.19
C THR A 369 10.58 2.66 27.29
N CYS A 370 9.55 2.06 27.90
CA CYS A 370 8.38 1.62 27.15
C CYS A 370 7.48 2.81 26.83
N GLN A 371 7.50 3.28 25.58
CA GLN A 371 6.72 4.42 25.10
C GLN A 371 5.44 3.93 24.42
N VAL A 372 4.29 4.44 24.86
CA VAL A 372 2.99 4.10 24.26
C VAL A 372 2.86 4.80 22.90
N GLN A 373 2.58 4.03 21.85
CA GLN A 373 2.31 4.58 20.52
C GLN A 373 0.80 4.64 20.27
N ASN A 374 0.10 3.57 20.59
CA ASN A 374 -1.36 3.49 20.51
C ASN A 374 -1.90 2.41 21.46
N ALA A 375 -3.22 2.23 21.49
CA ALA A 375 -3.89 1.27 22.38
C ALA A 375 -3.40 -0.18 22.23
N TRP A 376 -2.88 -0.55 21.06
CA TRP A 376 -2.46 -1.91 20.70
C TRP A 376 -0.94 -2.09 20.72
N TYR A 377 -0.17 -1.01 20.84
CA TYR A 377 1.28 -1.04 20.67
C TYR A 377 2.02 0.00 21.52
N SER A 378 2.97 -0.49 22.31
CA SER A 378 4.01 0.30 22.98
C SER A 378 5.38 -0.27 22.63
N GLN A 379 6.39 0.59 22.50
CA GLN A 379 7.72 0.22 22.01
C GLN A 379 8.83 0.71 22.94
N CYS A 380 9.90 -0.07 23.08
CA CYS A 380 11.11 0.38 23.77
C CYS A 380 11.88 1.40 22.93
N LEU A 381 11.94 2.67 23.36
CA LEU A 381 12.68 3.74 22.67
C LEU A 381 13.89 4.23 23.47
#